data_AF-A0A8T0IJD2-F1
#
_entry.id   AF-A0A8T0IJD2-F1
#
_cell.length_a   1.000
_cell.length_b   1.000
_cell.length_c   1.000
_cell.angle_alpha   90.00
_cell.angle_beta   90.00
_cell.angle_gamma   90.00
#
_symmetry.space_group_name_H-M   'P 1'
#
loop_
_entity.id
_entity.type
_entity.pdbx_description
1 polymer ?
#
loop_
_entity_poly.entity_id
_entity_poly.type
_entity_poly.pdbx_seq_one_letter_code
_entity_poly.pdbx_strand_id
1 'polypeptide(L)'
;MCDLKLCVLFFVQGAFTGVCSQKHVPSFMNNCDKFKEKGVDSIVCVSVNDPYTMNAWAEKLGAKGKIKFYGDFDGKFHKTLGLDLDLTGALLGPRSQR
;
A
#
# COMPACT_ATOMS: atom_id res chain seq x y z
N MET A 1 0.96 -11.66 26.65
CA MET A 1 0.73 -12.54 25.49
C MET A 1 1.06 -11.75 24.25
N CYS A 2 1.97 -12.23 23.40
CA CYS A 2 2.22 -11.62 22.10
C CYS A 2 1.10 -12.11 21.18
N ASP A 3 0.06 -11.30 20.97
CA ASP A 3 -1.00 -11.66 20.03
C ASP A 3 -0.40 -11.71 18.62
N LEU A 4 -0.35 -12.91 18.03
CA LEU A 4 0.02 -13.10 16.63
C LEU A 4 -1.10 -12.53 15.77
N LYS A 5 -0.84 -11.38 15.13
CA LYS A 5 -1.78 -10.73 14.21
C LYS A 5 -1.47 -11.10 12.77
N LEU A 6 -2.44 -11.65 12.05
CA LEU A 6 -2.34 -11.95 10.63
C LEU A 6 -2.56 -10.68 9.81
N CYS A 7 -1.57 -10.27 9.03
CA CYS A 7 -1.66 -9.09 8.17
C CYS A 7 -1.50 -9.46 6.70
N VAL A 8 -2.30 -8.79 5.85
CA VAL A 8 -2.10 -8.80 4.40
C VAL A 8 -1.38 -7.52 4.01
N LEU A 9 -0.18 -7.65 3.45
CA LEU A 9 0.55 -6.53 2.88
C LEU A 9 0.41 -6.58 1.36
N PHE A 10 0.19 -5.42 0.75
CA PHE A 10 0.27 -5.25 -0.69
C PHE A 10 1.00 -3.96 -1.03
N PHE A 11 1.64 -3.98 -2.18
CA PHE A 11 2.54 -2.94 -2.64
C PHE A 11 1.96 -2.27 -3.88
N VAL A 12 2.17 -0.96 -3.98
CA VAL A 12 1.77 -0.17 -5.14
C VAL A 12 2.93 0.72 -5.56
N GLN A 13 3.01 1.00 -6.85
CA GLN A 13 4.07 1.87 -7.37
C GLN A 13 4.08 3.23 -6.67
N GLY A 14 2.93 3.88 -6.56
CA GLY A 14 2.84 5.23 -6.02
C GLY A 14 1.41 5.67 -5.71
N ALA A 15 1.25 6.51 -4.69
CA ALA A 15 0.03 7.26 -4.44
C ALA A 15 -0.37 8.09 -5.68
N PHE A 16 -1.67 8.27 -5.90
CA PHE A 16 -2.25 9.02 -7.02
C PHE A 16 -1.90 8.54 -8.44
N THR A 17 -1.21 7.40 -8.58
CA THR A 17 -0.92 6.82 -9.90
C THR A 17 -2.10 5.98 -10.40
N GLY A 18 -2.26 5.89 -11.73
CA GLY A 18 -3.47 5.41 -12.42
C GLY A 18 -4.05 4.10 -11.89
N VAL A 19 -3.48 2.95 -12.28
CA VAL A 19 -4.00 1.62 -11.92
C VAL A 19 -4.02 1.39 -10.40
N CYS A 20 -3.05 1.95 -9.68
CA CYS A 20 -2.98 1.86 -8.21
C CYS A 20 -4.23 2.44 -7.55
N SER A 21 -4.68 3.62 -8.02
CA SER A 21 -5.86 4.33 -7.49
C SER A 21 -7.18 3.76 -8.01
N GLN A 22 -7.21 3.33 -9.28
CA GLN A 22 -8.45 2.92 -9.95
C GLN A 22 -8.82 1.45 -9.72
N LYS A 23 -7.84 0.58 -9.48
CA LYS A 23 -8.06 -0.88 -9.41
C LYS A 23 -7.46 -1.54 -8.18
N HIS A 24 -6.19 -1.30 -7.86
CA HIS A 24 -5.52 -2.02 -6.77
C HIS A 24 -6.19 -1.74 -5.42
N VAL A 25 -6.14 -0.50 -4.93
CA VAL A 25 -6.72 -0.17 -3.62
C VAL A 25 -8.22 -0.50 -3.54
N PRO A 26 -9.07 -0.15 -4.54
CA PRO A 26 -10.48 -0.52 -4.51
C PRO A 26 -10.72 -2.03 -4.42
N SER A 27 -9.89 -2.86 -5.07
CA SER A 27 -10.05 -4.32 -5.00
C SER A 27 -9.86 -4.86 -3.57
N PHE A 28 -8.92 -4.32 -2.80
CA PHE A 28 -8.75 -4.69 -1.39
C PHE A 28 -9.90 -4.15 -0.53
N MET A 29 -10.33 -2.90 -0.75
CA MET A 29 -11.46 -2.31 -0.03
C MET A 29 -12.75 -3.11 -0.19
N ASN A 30 -13.02 -3.60 -1.40
CA ASN A 30 -14.22 -4.37 -1.72
C ASN A 30 -14.19 -5.80 -1.17
N ASN A 31 -13.02 -6.29 -0.74
CA ASN A 31 -12.85 -7.63 -0.19
C ASN A 31 -12.43 -7.64 1.29
N CYS A 32 -12.47 -6.49 1.99
CA CYS A 32 -12.10 -6.39 3.40
C CYS A 32 -12.78 -7.44 4.28
N ASP A 33 -14.08 -7.68 4.08
CA ASP A 33 -14.82 -8.64 4.91
C ASP A 33 -14.40 -10.09 4.64
N LYS A 34 -14.09 -10.44 3.39
CA LYS A 34 -13.54 -11.77 3.03
C LYS A 34 -12.16 -12.00 3.65
N PHE A 35 -11.35 -10.95 3.80
CA PHE A 35 -10.07 -11.06 4.52
C PHE A 35 -10.31 -11.29 6.02
N LYS A 36 -11.25 -10.55 6.63
CA LYS A 36 -11.61 -10.75 8.04
C LYS A 36 -12.16 -12.14 8.32
N GLU A 37 -13.01 -12.69 7.43
CA GLU A 37 -13.52 -14.07 7.51
C GLU A 37 -12.39 -15.11 7.54
N LYS A 38 -11.24 -14.80 6.93
CA LYS A 38 -10.03 -15.65 6.95
C LYS A 38 -9.11 -15.37 8.14
N GLY A 39 -9.55 -14.56 9.11
CA GLY A 39 -8.78 -14.22 10.30
C GLY A 39 -7.72 -13.15 10.09
N VAL A 40 -7.77 -12.37 9.00
CA VAL A 40 -6.85 -11.25 8.79
C VAL A 40 -7.24 -10.07 9.68
N ASP A 41 -6.33 -9.65 10.55
CA ASP A 41 -6.50 -8.51 11.46
C ASP A 41 -6.37 -7.17 10.75
N SER A 42 -5.46 -7.06 9.77
CA SER A 42 -5.32 -5.83 9.00
C SER A 42 -4.78 -6.00 7.60
N ILE A 43 -5.23 -5.11 6.72
CA ILE A 43 -4.74 -4.96 5.35
C ILE A 43 -3.90 -3.69 5.29
N VAL A 44 -2.71 -3.79 4.70
CA VAL A 44 -1.71 -2.72 4.67
C VAL A 44 -1.26 -2.45 3.24
N CYS A 45 -1.39 -1.20 2.82
CA CYS A 45 -0.86 -0.67 1.56
C CYS A 45 0.46 0.05 1.84
N VAL A 46 1.54 -0.36 1.17
CA VAL A 46 2.85 0.27 1.31
C VAL A 46 3.32 0.79 -0.06
N SER A 47 3.92 1.98 -0.08
CA SER A 47 4.41 2.64 -1.29
C SER A 47 5.63 3.51 -0.98
N VAL A 48 6.47 3.75 -1.99
CA VAL A 48 7.60 4.69 -1.91
C VAL A 48 7.08 6.13 -2.04
N ASN A 49 6.42 6.60 -0.99
CA ASN A 49 5.93 7.96 -0.80
C ASN A 49 6.14 8.35 0.66
N ASP A 50 6.14 9.65 0.96
CA ASP A 50 6.10 10.14 2.32
C ASP A 50 4.74 9.85 2.99
N PRO A 51 4.67 9.80 4.33
CA PRO A 51 3.43 9.48 5.04
C PRO A 51 2.33 10.51 4.84
N TYR A 52 2.64 11.78 4.54
CA TYR A 52 1.63 12.82 4.33
C TYR A 52 0.89 12.60 3.02
N THR A 53 1.63 12.32 1.93
CA THR A 53 1.07 11.93 0.63
C THR A 53 0.23 10.66 0.75
N MET A 54 0.71 9.65 1.48
CA MET A 54 -0.03 8.41 1.69
C MET A 54 -1.34 8.64 2.47
N ASN A 55 -1.32 9.47 3.51
CA ASN A 55 -2.53 9.82 4.28
C ASN A 55 -3.56 10.59 3.44
N ALA A 56 -3.10 11.59 2.67
CA ALA A 56 -3.97 12.36 1.79
C ALA A 56 -4.60 11.47 0.70
N TRP A 57 -3.83 10.54 0.16
CA TRP A 57 -4.33 9.58 -0.83
C TRP A 57 -5.35 8.61 -0.24
N ALA A 58 -5.10 8.09 0.96
CA ALA A 58 -6.05 7.23 1.67
C ALA A 58 -7.39 7.94 1.93
N GLU A 59 -7.34 9.23 2.27
CA GLU A 59 -8.52 10.08 2.42
C GLU A 59 -9.26 10.26 1.10
N LYS A 60 -8.54 10.61 0.03
CA LYS A 60 -9.09 10.81 -1.31
C LYS A 60 -9.82 9.56 -1.83
N LEU A 61 -9.33 8.38 -1.49
CA LEU A 61 -9.93 7.09 -1.88
C LEU A 61 -11.06 6.63 -0.96
N GLY A 62 -11.31 7.30 0.18
CA GLY A 62 -12.26 6.82 1.18
C GLY A 62 -11.82 5.48 1.81
N ALA A 63 -10.51 5.22 1.86
CA ALA A 63 -9.93 3.96 2.31
C ALA A 63 -9.58 3.96 3.82
N LYS A 64 -9.67 5.12 4.48
CA LYS A 64 -9.42 5.28 5.93
C LYS A 64 -10.31 4.33 6.74
N GLY A 65 -9.72 3.65 7.72
CA GLY A 65 -10.39 2.66 8.56
C GLY A 65 -10.55 1.27 7.94
N LYS A 66 -10.35 1.11 6.63
CA LYS A 66 -10.40 -0.19 5.93
C LYS A 66 -9.02 -0.76 5.63
N ILE A 67 -8.12 0.10 5.18
CA ILE A 67 -6.73 -0.25 4.83
C ILE A 67 -5.81 0.72 5.56
N LYS A 68 -4.71 0.22 6.12
CA LYS A 68 -3.64 1.06 6.67
C LYS A 68 -2.66 1.44 5.56
N PHE A 69 -2.27 2.70 5.49
CA PHE A 69 -1.36 3.19 4.46
C PHE A 69 -0.04 3.59 5.12
N TYR A 70 1.07 3.03 4.65
CA TYR A 70 2.42 3.34 5.13
C TYR A 70 3.29 3.84 3.99
N GLY A 71 4.05 4.89 4.27
CA GLY A 71 5.07 5.41 3.37
C GLY A 71 6.44 4.82 3.68
N ASP A 72 7.11 4.30 2.66
CA ASP A 72 8.52 3.92 2.68
C ASP A 72 9.32 5.02 1.96
N PHE A 73 9.41 6.19 2.60
CA PHE A 73 9.83 7.43 1.93
C PHE A 73 11.23 7.36 1.31
N ASP A 74 12.14 6.57 1.88
CA ASP A 74 13.51 6.38 1.41
C ASP A 74 13.71 5.08 0.60
N GLY A 75 12.65 4.29 0.41
CA GLY A 75 12.66 3.06 -0.39
C GLY A 75 13.41 1.89 0.25
N LYS A 76 13.93 2.02 1.47
CA LYS A 76 14.77 0.97 2.07
C LYS A 76 13.99 -0.29 2.38
N PHE A 77 12.72 -0.16 2.79
CA PHE A 77 11.90 -1.32 3.08
C PHE A 77 11.68 -2.14 1.81
N HIS A 78 11.28 -1.51 0.70
CA HIS A 78 11.10 -2.21 -0.57
C HIS A 78 12.39 -2.82 -1.10
N LYS A 79 13.51 -2.08 -1.01
CA LYS A 79 14.82 -2.59 -1.42
C LYS A 79 15.25 -3.82 -0.61
N THR A 80 14.97 -3.84 0.70
CA THR A 80 15.27 -5.00 1.56
C THR A 80 14.48 -6.23 1.15
N LEU A 81 13.28 -6.05 0.61
CA LEU A 81 12.43 -7.12 0.10
C LEU A 81 12.74 -7.50 -1.36
N GLY A 82 13.67 -6.80 -2.04
CA GLY A 82 13.92 -6.96 -3.47
C GLY A 82 12.75 -6.53 -4.35
N LEU A 83 11.95 -5.58 -3.86
CA LEU A 83 10.77 -5.02 -4.53
C LEU A 83 11.00 -3.58 -5.00
N ASP A 84 12.25 -3.14 -5.15
CA ASP A 84 12.58 -1.84 -5.72
C ASP A 84 12.51 -1.84 -7.25
N LEU A 85 11.98 -0.74 -7.80
CA LEU A 85 11.80 -0.54 -9.24
C LEU A 85 12.12 0.91 -9.62
N ASP A 86 13.03 1.11 -10.56
CA ASP A 86 13.29 2.44 -11.11
C ASP A 86 12.30 2.78 -12.23
N LEU A 87 11.42 3.76 -11.98
CA LEU A 87 10.46 4.31 -12.93
C LEU A 87 10.79 5.76 -13.31
N THR A 88 12.07 6.15 -13.30
CA THR A 88 12.53 7.47 -13.73
C THR A 88 12.09 7.80 -15.15
N GLY A 89 12.10 6.82 -16.07
CA GLY A 89 11.61 7.00 -17.45
C GLY A 89 10.12 7.34 -17.56
N ALA A 90 9.35 7.09 -16.49
CA ALA A 90 7.93 7.46 -16.37
C ALA A 90 7.72 8.70 -15.48
N LEU A 91 8.78 9.45 -15.16
CA LEU A 91 8.77 10.62 -14.27
C LEU A 91 8.35 10.31 -12.82
N LEU A 92 8.56 9.07 -12.37
CA LEU A 92 8.20 8.64 -11.03
C LEU A 92 9.41 8.42 -10.11
N GLY A 93 10.60 8.19 -10.65
CA GLY A 93 11.80 7.86 -9.86
C GLY A 93 11.73 6.46 -9.24
N PRO A 94 12.45 6.21 -8.14
CA PRO A 94 12.40 4.94 -7.41
C PRO A 94 11.00 4.67 -6.83
N ARG A 95 10.46 3.48 -7.11
CA ARG A 95 9.11 3.06 -6.77
C ARG A 95 9.11 1.60 -6.32
N SER A 96 7.96 1.17 -5.82
CA SER A 96 7.72 -0.21 -5.44
C SER A 96 7.28 -1.06 -6.63
N GLN A 97 7.75 -2.31 -6.70
CA GLN A 97 7.20 -3.35 -7.56
C GLN A 97 5.83 -3.80 -7.03
N ARG A 98 4.90 -4.09 -7.95
CA ARG A 98 3.54 -4.54 -7.64
C ARG A 98 3.45 -6.05 -7.51
#